data_AF-A0A0H4X1C3-F1
#
_entry.id   AF-A0A0H4X1C3-F1
#
_cell.length_a   1.000
_cell.length_b   1.000
_cell.length_c   1.000
_cell.angle_alpha   90.00
_cell.angle_beta   90.00
_cell.angle_gamma   90.00
#
_symmetry.space_group_name_H-M   'P 1'
#
loop_
_entity.id
_entity.type
_entity.pdbx_description
1 polymer ?
#
loop_
_entity_poly.entity_id
_entity_poly.type
_entity_poly.pdbx_seq_one_letter_code
_entity_poly.pdbx_strand_id
1 'polypeptide(L)'
;MELNVSRPVFAKGFWTRTQKKPAQARKDASLTRWESQPWRRQLRDAAEYEHPVARAALVQALMAEGLMMDADAARFAGASEDRDCISIAQVLRFADSLALRMAMACTDDHVLQLAHLRRDAEALAERMIEWANAGRL
;
A
#
# COMPACT_ATOMS: atom_id res chain seq x y z
N MET A 1 -11.01 42.63 58.70
CA MET A 1 -11.56 42.16 57.41
C MET A 1 -10.42 42.20 56.43
N GLU A 2 -9.92 41.05 56.00
CA GLU A 2 -9.53 40.75 54.60
C GLU A 2 -9.36 39.23 54.54
N LEU A 3 -10.29 38.59 53.83
CA LEU A 3 -10.23 37.20 53.41
C LEU A 3 -9.26 37.14 52.24
N ASN A 4 -8.34 36.17 52.22
CA ASN A 4 -8.01 35.52 50.94
C ASN A 4 -7.41 34.13 51.13
N VAL A 5 -8.34 33.18 51.00
CA VAL A 5 -8.12 31.79 50.62
C VAL A 5 -7.56 31.78 49.20
N SER A 6 -6.45 31.07 48.96
CA SER A 6 -6.28 30.17 47.80
C SER A 6 -4.87 29.57 47.76
N ARG A 7 -4.76 28.31 48.17
CA ARG A 7 -3.88 27.33 47.50
C ARG A 7 -4.76 26.60 46.47
N PRO A 8 -4.19 26.25 45.32
CA PRO A 8 -3.88 24.84 45.17
C PRO A 8 -2.44 24.61 44.72
N VAL A 9 -1.84 23.62 45.38
CA VAL A 9 -0.61 22.94 44.98
C VAL A 9 -0.93 22.19 43.68
N PHE A 10 -0.34 22.60 42.56
CA PHE A 10 -0.34 21.77 41.36
C PHE A 10 0.53 20.54 41.62
N ALA A 11 -0.14 19.41 41.83
CA ALA A 11 0.44 18.09 41.82
C ALA A 11 1.15 17.85 40.48
N LYS A 12 2.48 17.82 40.50
CA LYS A 12 3.30 17.27 39.42
C LYS A 12 3.07 15.76 39.37
N GLY A 13 2.05 15.38 38.62
CA GLY A 13 1.90 14.05 38.09
C GLY A 13 1.71 14.14 36.58
N PHE A 14 2.11 13.08 35.90
CA PHE A 14 1.54 12.61 34.63
C PHE A 14 2.26 12.97 33.30
N TRP A 15 2.89 11.91 32.79
CA TRP A 15 3.30 11.56 31.42
C TRP A 15 4.51 12.26 30.80
N THR A 16 5.67 11.64 31.01
CA THR A 16 6.59 11.36 29.90
C THR A 16 5.84 10.58 28.81
N ARG A 17 5.19 11.30 27.90
CA ARG A 17 4.85 10.77 26.58
C ARG A 17 6.16 10.62 25.83
N THR A 18 6.82 9.48 26.04
CA THR A 18 7.81 8.99 25.09
C THR A 18 7.05 8.84 23.78
N GLN A 19 7.16 9.83 22.89
CA GLN A 19 6.78 9.67 21.50
C GLN A 19 7.68 8.56 20.95
N LYS A 20 7.24 7.31 21.10
CA LYS A 20 7.66 6.25 20.19
C LYS A 20 7.30 6.78 18.82
N LYS A 21 8.30 7.16 18.03
CA LYS A 21 8.19 7.31 16.58
C LYS A 21 8.20 5.89 16.00
N PRO A 22 7.06 5.25 15.65
CA PRO A 22 7.10 3.94 15.02
C PRO A 22 6.93 4.06 13.50
N ALA A 23 6.56 5.24 12.98
CA ALA A 23 6.10 5.41 11.61
C ALA A 23 7.23 5.72 10.61
N GLN A 24 8.27 6.42 11.04
CA GLN A 24 9.35 6.87 10.15
C GLN A 24 10.45 5.81 9.92
N ALA A 25 10.67 4.88 10.86
CA ALA A 25 11.69 3.82 10.73
C ALA A 25 11.14 2.52 10.13
N ARG A 26 9.81 2.36 10.09
CA ARG A 26 9.13 1.40 9.22
C ARG A 26 9.04 1.89 7.77
N LYS A 27 9.49 3.12 7.48
CA LYS A 27 9.72 3.56 6.09
C LYS A 27 10.59 2.50 5.44
N ASP A 28 9.98 1.83 4.48
CA ASP A 28 10.63 1.01 3.48
C ASP A 28 11.11 -0.38 3.87
N ALA A 29 10.67 -1.02 4.96
CA ALA A 29 10.88 -2.48 5.04
C ALA A 29 10.12 -3.22 3.92
N SER A 30 8.91 -2.76 3.59
CA SER A 30 8.12 -3.26 2.45
C SER A 30 8.70 -2.80 1.12
N LEU A 31 9.11 -1.54 0.97
CA LEU A 31 9.75 -1.05 -0.25
C LEU A 31 11.12 -1.73 -0.47
N THR A 32 11.95 -1.89 0.56
CA THR A 32 13.22 -2.64 0.47
C THR A 32 12.96 -4.11 0.16
N ARG A 33 11.95 -4.75 0.77
CA ARG A 33 11.53 -6.12 0.36
C ARG A 33 11.13 -6.12 -1.11
N TRP A 34 10.33 -5.16 -1.54
CA TRP A 34 9.83 -5.02 -2.89
C TRP A 34 10.95 -4.81 -3.91
N GLU A 35 11.85 -3.88 -3.65
CA GLU A 35 13.06 -3.61 -4.42
C GLU A 35 14.02 -4.80 -4.47
N SER A 36 14.06 -5.60 -3.40
CA SER A 36 14.89 -6.80 -3.32
C SER A 36 14.32 -8.02 -4.06
N GLN A 37 13.08 -7.94 -4.59
CA GLN A 37 12.47 -9.08 -5.26
C GLN A 37 13.24 -9.49 -6.52
N PRO A 38 13.42 -10.78 -6.79
CA PRO A 38 14.19 -11.26 -7.94
C PRO A 38 13.57 -10.83 -9.27
N TRP A 39 12.24 -10.78 -9.36
CA TRP A 39 11.51 -10.34 -10.54
C TRP A 39 11.66 -8.84 -10.83
N ARG A 40 12.03 -8.00 -9.85
CA ARG A 40 12.31 -6.56 -10.07
C ARG A 40 13.49 -6.33 -11.00
N ARG A 41 14.45 -7.26 -11.07
CA ARG A 41 15.57 -7.18 -12.04
C ARG A 41 15.11 -7.44 -13.47
N GLN A 42 13.99 -8.16 -13.63
CA GLN A 42 13.32 -8.43 -14.91
C GLN A 42 12.50 -7.21 -15.35
N LEU A 43 12.01 -6.38 -14.41
CA LEU A 43 11.30 -5.11 -14.68
C LEU A 43 12.15 -3.99 -15.32
N ARG A 44 13.39 -4.25 -15.77
CA ARG A 44 14.22 -3.22 -16.40
C ARG A 44 13.72 -2.81 -17.79
N ASP A 45 12.94 -3.65 -18.44
CA ASP A 45 12.26 -3.32 -19.69
C ASP A 45 10.77 -3.05 -19.41
N ALA A 46 10.41 -1.78 -19.27
CA ALA A 46 9.05 -1.36 -18.93
C ALA A 46 8.02 -1.75 -20.01
N ALA A 47 8.45 -1.93 -21.26
CA ALA A 47 7.58 -2.27 -22.38
C ALA A 47 7.03 -3.70 -22.28
N GLU A 48 7.75 -4.61 -21.63
CA GLU A 48 7.38 -6.02 -21.49
C GLU A 48 6.18 -6.23 -20.54
N TYR A 49 5.90 -5.23 -19.69
CA TYR A 49 4.87 -5.28 -18.63
C TYR A 49 3.68 -4.33 -18.88
N GLU A 50 3.67 -3.64 -20.02
CA GLU A 50 2.51 -2.87 -20.49
C GLU A 50 1.51 -3.74 -21.26
N HIS A 51 1.71 -5.07 -21.31
CA HIS A 51 0.76 -5.97 -21.95
C HIS A 51 -0.59 -5.89 -21.23
N PRO A 52 -1.62 -5.30 -21.87
CA PRO A 52 -2.89 -5.09 -21.21
C PRO A 52 -3.64 -6.41 -21.17
N VAL A 53 -4.13 -6.78 -19.98
CA VAL A 53 -5.04 -7.92 -19.81
C VAL A 53 -6.42 -7.43 -19.42
N ALA A 54 -7.44 -8.17 -19.84
CA ALA A 54 -8.82 -7.84 -19.51
C ALA A 54 -9.01 -7.92 -18.00
N ARG A 55 -9.34 -6.79 -17.36
CA ARG A 55 -9.48 -6.68 -15.91
C ARG A 55 -10.51 -7.66 -15.36
N ALA A 56 -11.65 -7.77 -16.04
CA ALA A 56 -12.71 -8.68 -15.63
C ALA A 56 -12.24 -10.14 -15.63
N ALA A 57 -11.44 -10.55 -16.63
CA ALA A 57 -10.90 -11.90 -16.71
C ALA A 57 -9.88 -12.17 -15.59
N LEU A 58 -8.98 -11.21 -15.33
CA LEU A 58 -8.02 -11.29 -14.22
C LEU A 58 -8.75 -11.42 -12.87
N VAL A 59 -9.74 -10.56 -12.60
CA VAL A 59 -10.51 -10.59 -11.35
C VAL A 59 -11.23 -11.94 -11.18
N GLN A 60 -11.83 -12.48 -12.24
CA GLN A 60 -12.47 -13.80 -12.18
C GLN A 60 -11.47 -14.93 -11.90
N ALA A 61 -10.30 -14.91 -12.55
CA ALA A 61 -9.25 -15.89 -12.31
C ALA A 61 -8.74 -15.84 -10.86
N LEU A 62 -8.50 -14.65 -10.32
CA LEU A 62 -8.08 -14.46 -8.93
C LEU A 62 -9.16 -14.95 -7.96
N MET A 63 -10.44 -14.65 -8.22
CA MET A 63 -11.55 -15.16 -7.41
C MET A 63 -11.65 -16.68 -7.45
N ALA A 64 -11.44 -17.30 -8.62
CA ALA A 64 -11.47 -18.76 -8.77
C ALA A 64 -10.35 -19.45 -7.98
N GLU A 65 -9.19 -18.80 -7.85
CA GLU A 65 -8.07 -19.27 -7.00
C GLU A 65 -8.23 -18.89 -5.50
N GLY A 66 -9.33 -18.24 -5.12
CA GLY A 66 -9.58 -17.81 -3.73
C GLY A 66 -8.77 -16.58 -3.29
N LEU A 67 -8.14 -15.88 -4.22
CA LEU A 67 -7.28 -14.71 -3.99
C LEU A 67 -8.11 -13.42 -3.92
N MET A 68 -8.97 -13.31 -2.91
CA MET A 68 -9.93 -12.19 -2.78
C MET A 68 -9.26 -10.81 -2.66
N MET A 69 -8.14 -10.72 -1.93
CA MET A 69 -7.43 -9.45 -1.73
C MET A 69 -6.75 -8.98 -3.03
N ASP A 70 -6.13 -9.91 -3.78
CA ASP A 70 -5.53 -9.62 -5.08
C ASP A 70 -6.62 -9.17 -6.08
N ALA A 71 -7.81 -9.79 -6.04
CA ALA A 71 -8.94 -9.43 -6.87
C ALA A 71 -9.48 -8.01 -6.54
N ASP A 72 -9.55 -7.65 -5.26
CA ASP A 72 -9.92 -6.29 -4.85
C ASP A 72 -8.86 -5.27 -5.28
N ALA A 73 -7.58 -5.57 -5.07
CA ALA A 73 -6.49 -4.74 -5.57
C ALA A 73 -6.57 -4.53 -7.09
N ALA A 74 -6.93 -5.57 -7.86
CA ALA A 74 -7.10 -5.49 -9.31
C ALA A 74 -8.33 -4.66 -9.72
N ARG A 75 -9.37 -4.56 -8.88
CA ARG A 75 -10.51 -3.66 -9.12
C ARG A 75 -10.12 -2.20 -8.92
N PHE A 76 -9.25 -1.90 -7.96
CA PHE A 76 -8.81 -0.54 -7.65
C PHE A 76 -7.67 -0.06 -8.55
N ALA A 77 -6.70 -0.93 -8.86
CA ALA A 77 -5.52 -0.59 -9.63
C ALA A 77 -5.88 -0.30 -11.10
N GLY A 78 -5.61 0.88 -11.63
CA GLY A 78 -5.93 1.23 -13.02
C GLY A 78 -7.33 1.83 -13.25
N ALA A 79 -8.16 1.98 -12.20
CA ALA A 79 -9.43 2.71 -12.30
C ALA A 79 -9.29 4.17 -12.75
N SER A 80 -8.07 4.73 -12.67
CA SER A 80 -7.70 6.08 -13.11
C SER A 80 -7.15 6.16 -14.54
N GLU A 81 -6.87 5.03 -15.20
CA GLU A 81 -6.28 4.99 -16.55
C GLU A 81 -7.27 4.37 -17.56
N ASP A 82 -7.41 3.05 -17.57
CA ASP A 82 -8.33 2.29 -18.43
C ASP A 82 -9.17 1.36 -17.55
N ARG A 83 -10.50 1.44 -17.65
CA ARG A 83 -11.39 0.63 -16.81
C ARG A 83 -11.49 -0.82 -17.25
N ASP A 84 -11.24 -1.13 -18.50
CA ASP A 84 -11.50 -2.47 -19.04
C ASP A 84 -10.23 -3.32 -19.04
N CYS A 85 -9.08 -2.68 -19.16
CA CYS A 85 -7.77 -3.31 -19.18
C CYS A 85 -6.95 -2.97 -17.94
N ILE A 86 -6.03 -3.87 -17.59
CA ILE A 86 -5.03 -3.65 -16.56
C ILE A 86 -3.68 -4.22 -17.01
N SER A 87 -2.58 -3.50 -16.77
CA SER A 87 -1.22 -4.01 -16.98
C SER A 87 -0.46 -4.11 -15.66
N ILE A 88 0.61 -4.90 -15.65
CA ILE A 88 1.50 -5.01 -14.48
C ILE A 88 2.06 -3.62 -14.15
N ALA A 89 2.48 -2.86 -15.16
CA ALA A 89 2.98 -1.49 -14.99
C ALA A 89 1.95 -0.56 -14.31
N GLN A 90 0.66 -0.67 -14.65
CA GLN A 90 -0.40 0.11 -14.01
C GLN A 90 -0.57 -0.24 -12.52
N VAL A 91 -0.48 -1.53 -12.16
CA VAL A 91 -0.52 -1.96 -10.75
C VAL A 91 0.68 -1.40 -9.98
N LEU A 92 1.87 -1.39 -10.58
CA LEU A 92 3.07 -0.79 -9.98
C LEU A 92 2.90 0.72 -9.73
N ARG A 93 2.45 1.46 -10.76
CA ARG A 93 2.17 2.90 -10.64
C ARG A 93 1.10 3.18 -9.57
N PHE A 94 0.10 2.31 -9.46
CA PHE A 94 -0.91 2.41 -8.41
C PHE A 94 -0.28 2.24 -7.02
N ALA A 95 0.56 1.23 -6.79
CA ALA A 95 1.27 1.02 -5.52
C ALA A 95 2.17 2.22 -5.15
N ASP A 96 2.89 2.78 -6.12
CA ASP A 96 3.71 3.99 -5.92
C ASP A 96 2.84 5.20 -5.55
N SER A 97 1.67 5.35 -6.20
CA SER A 97 0.71 6.43 -5.87
C SER A 97 0.19 6.32 -4.42
N LEU A 98 0.03 5.11 -3.90
CA LEU A 98 -0.39 4.89 -2.51
C LEU A 98 0.69 5.31 -1.52
N ALA A 99 1.97 5.07 -1.86
CA ALA A 99 3.09 5.55 -1.05
C ALA A 99 3.09 7.08 -0.94
N LEU A 100 2.82 7.78 -2.05
CA LEU A 100 2.67 9.24 -2.05
C LEU A 100 1.47 9.70 -1.20
N ARG A 101 0.31 9.03 -1.32
CA ARG A 101 -0.88 9.36 -0.50
C ARG A 101 -0.64 9.12 0.99
N MET A 102 0.09 8.07 1.37
CA MET A 102 0.47 7.81 2.76
C MET A 102 1.30 8.97 3.34
N ALA A 103 2.20 9.55 2.55
CA ALA A 103 3.01 10.69 2.98
C ALA A 103 2.18 11.96 3.21
N MET A 104 0.97 12.05 2.62
CA MET A 104 0.04 13.16 2.77
C MET A 104 -1.11 12.86 3.75
N ALA A 105 -1.20 11.65 4.31
CA ALA A 105 -2.30 11.26 5.17
C ALA A 105 -2.22 11.95 6.54
N CYS A 106 -3.35 12.49 6.99
CA CYS A 106 -3.44 13.26 8.24
C CYS A 106 -3.71 12.41 9.49
N THR A 107 -4.05 11.13 9.33
CA THR A 107 -4.40 10.22 10.43
C THR A 107 -3.66 8.89 10.31
N ASP A 108 -3.31 8.30 11.45
CA ASP A 108 -2.64 7.00 11.52
C ASP A 108 -3.50 5.88 10.90
N ASP A 109 -4.83 5.92 11.08
CA ASP A 109 -5.75 4.95 10.51
C ASP A 109 -5.75 4.98 8.97
N HIS A 110 -5.71 6.17 8.36
CA HIS A 110 -5.57 6.28 6.91
C HIS A 110 -4.21 5.76 6.43
N VAL A 111 -3.14 6.03 7.17
CA VAL A 111 -1.81 5.48 6.83
C VAL A 111 -1.84 3.96 6.85
N LEU A 112 -2.48 3.34 7.85
CA LEU A 112 -2.62 1.89 7.95
C LEU A 112 -3.45 1.31 6.80
N GLN A 113 -4.60 1.91 6.49
CA GLN A 113 -5.45 1.46 5.38
C GLN A 113 -4.72 1.53 4.03
N LEU A 114 -4.03 2.64 3.76
CA LEU A 114 -3.25 2.80 2.53
C LEU A 114 -2.05 1.84 2.48
N ALA A 115 -1.42 1.55 3.63
CA ALA A 115 -0.33 0.57 3.71
C ALA A 115 -0.82 -0.86 3.41
N HIS A 116 -2.01 -1.22 3.88
CA HIS A 116 -2.64 -2.50 3.56
C HIS A 116 -2.93 -2.61 2.06
N LEU A 117 -3.62 -1.62 1.49
CA LEU A 117 -3.94 -1.60 0.07
C LEU A 117 -2.69 -1.63 -0.82
N ARG A 118 -1.63 -0.93 -0.41
CA ARG A 118 -0.35 -0.97 -1.11
C ARG A 118 0.26 -2.37 -1.11
N ARG A 119 0.20 -3.07 0.02
CA ARG A 119 0.71 -4.43 0.14
C ARG A 119 -0.07 -5.42 -0.74
N ASP A 120 -1.38 -5.24 -0.84
CA ASP A 120 -2.23 -6.06 -1.71
C ASP A 120 -1.93 -5.79 -3.19
N ALA A 121 -1.70 -4.51 -3.57
CA ALA A 121 -1.25 -4.15 -4.92
C ALA A 121 0.14 -4.73 -5.25
N GLU A 122 1.06 -4.71 -4.30
CA GLU A 122 2.37 -5.36 -4.45
C GLU A 122 2.22 -6.87 -4.66
N ALA A 123 1.40 -7.55 -3.85
CA ALA A 123 1.13 -8.99 -4.00
C ALA A 123 0.47 -9.33 -5.35
N LEU A 124 -0.48 -8.50 -5.80
CA LEU A 124 -1.10 -8.64 -7.11
C LEU A 124 -0.09 -8.53 -8.25
N ALA A 125 0.79 -7.52 -8.22
CA ALA A 125 1.80 -7.35 -9.26
C ALA A 125 2.78 -8.53 -9.29
N GLU A 126 3.21 -9.03 -8.13
CA GLU A 126 4.02 -10.26 -8.03
C GLU A 126 3.30 -11.45 -8.67
N ARG A 127 2.02 -11.67 -8.34
CA ARG A 127 1.18 -12.72 -8.94
C ARG A 127 1.09 -12.61 -10.46
N MET A 128 0.82 -11.40 -10.95
CA MET A 128 0.71 -11.18 -12.38
C MET A 128 2.03 -11.46 -13.09
N ILE A 129 3.18 -11.12 -12.50
CA ILE A 129 4.48 -11.46 -13.08
C ILE A 129 4.69 -12.98 -13.11
N GLU A 130 4.33 -13.69 -12.03
CA GLU A 130 4.38 -15.16 -12.00
C GLU A 130 3.51 -15.80 -13.09
N TRP A 131 2.29 -15.30 -13.27
CA TRP A 131 1.37 -15.81 -14.29
C TRP A 131 1.83 -15.47 -15.72
N ALA A 132 2.43 -14.29 -15.93
CA ALA A 132 2.97 -13.90 -17.23
C ALA A 132 4.17 -14.79 -17.60
N ASN A 133 5.07 -15.04 -16.65
CA ASN A 133 6.19 -15.96 -16.81
C ASN A 133 5.74 -17.41 -17.07
N ALA A 134 4.56 -17.79 -16.57
CA ALA A 134 3.95 -19.09 -16.83
C ALA A 134 3.09 -19.15 -18.11
N GLY A 135 2.94 -18.03 -18.84
CA GLY A 135 2.09 -17.95 -20.04
C GLY A 135 0.58 -18.07 -19.75
N ARG A 136 0.14 -17.64 -18.56
CA ARG A 136 -1.25 -17.75 -18.07
C ARG A 136 -2.02 -16.42 -18.11
N LEU A 137 -1.37 -15.33 -18.51
CA LEU A 137 -1.94 -13.98 -18.61
C LEU A 137 -2.28 -13.62 -20.05
#